data_AF-A0A7Y0LE85-F1
#
_entry.id   AF-A0A7Y0LE85-F1
#
_cell.length_a   1.000
_cell.length_b   1.000
_cell.length_c   1.000
_cell.angle_alpha   90.00
_cell.angle_beta   90.00
_cell.angle_gamma   90.00
#
_symmetry.space_group_name_H-M   'P 1'
#
loop_
_entity.id
_entity.type
_entity.pdbx_description
1 polymer ?
#
loop_
_entity_poly.entity_id
_entity_poly.type
_entity_poly.pdbx_seq_one_letter_code
_entity_poly.pdbx_strand_id
1 'polypeptide(L)' 'MIKSKIILLVFILLMTGCASSTSLKKQAENNVKAAEYYKSIGQPQVAEEEYKEANKNRDSASQLSSILVDLFNLFTGKGK' A
#
# COMPACT_ATOMS: atom_id res chain seq x y z
N MET A 1 8.91 26.33 -18.34
CA MET A 1 8.34 26.50 -16.98
C MET A 1 7.35 25.40 -16.58
N ILE A 2 6.34 25.07 -17.40
CA ILE A 2 5.34 24.02 -17.10
C ILE A 2 5.94 22.62 -16.91
N LYS A 3 6.90 22.21 -17.77
CA LYS A 3 7.58 20.91 -17.67
C LYS A 3 8.23 20.67 -16.28
N SER A 4 8.85 21.71 -15.70
CA SER A 4 9.49 21.62 -14.38
C SER A 4 8.49 21.48 -13.23
N LYS A 5 7.33 22.17 -13.33
CA LYS A 5 6.24 22.05 -12.35
C LYS A 5 5.60 20.65 -12.37
N ILE A 6 5.49 20.05 -13.54
CA ILE A 6 4.92 18.70 -13.68
C ILE A 6 5.89 17.66 -13.09
N ILE A 7 7.20 17.78 -13.34
CA ILE A 7 8.22 16.91 -12.74
C ILE A 7 8.18 16.98 -11.20
N LEU A 8 8.03 18.19 -10.64
CA LEU A 8 7.89 18.37 -9.19
C LEU A 8 6.65 17.66 -8.63
N LEU A 9 5.52 17.75 -9.34
CA LEU A 9 4.26 17.13 -8.93
C LEU A 9 4.34 15.60 -8.95
N VAL A 10 5.01 15.03 -9.94
CA VAL A 10 5.30 13.58 -10.01
C VAL A 10 6.20 13.15 -8.85
N PHE A 11 7.23 13.93 -8.52
CA PHE A 11 8.11 13.63 -7.38
C PHE A 11 7.36 13.64 -6.05
N ILE A 12 6.43 14.59 -5.86
CA ILE A 12 5.58 14.65 -4.66
C ILE A 12 4.68 13.42 -4.58
N LEU A 13 4.05 13.01 -5.69
CA LEU A 13 3.20 11.81 -5.75
C LEU A 13 3.96 10.52 -5.48
N LEU A 14 5.19 10.39 -5.99
CA LEU A 14 6.03 9.22 -5.73
C LEU A 14 6.44 9.13 -4.25
N MET A 15 6.75 10.26 -3.63
CA MET A 15 7.10 10.33 -2.20
C MET A 15 5.92 10.00 -1.29
N THR A 16 4.73 10.54 -1.58
CA THR A 16 3.52 10.24 -0.79
C THR A 16 3.05 8.80 -0.99
N GLY A 17 3.15 8.28 -2.20
CA GLY A 17 2.81 6.90 -2.52
C GLY A 17 3.70 5.85 -1.83
N CYS A 18 4.99 6.13 -1.67
CA CYS A 18 5.94 5.27 -0.95
C CYS A 18 5.69 5.24 0.57
N ALA A 19 5.35 6.39 1.16
CA ALA A 19 4.97 6.47 2.57
C ALA A 19 3.66 5.71 2.86
N SER A 20 2.68 5.81 1.95
CA SER A 20 1.37 5.16 2.10
C SER A 20 1.43 3.63 1.96
N SER A 21 2.25 3.10 1.06
CA SER A 21 2.45 1.65 0.94
C SER A 21 3.16 1.05 2.17
N THR A 22 4.13 1.79 2.72
CA THR A 22 4.85 1.40 3.94
C THR A 22 3.92 1.36 5.16
N SER A 23 3.05 2.35 5.31
CA SER A 23 2.07 2.37 6.41
C SER A 23 1.06 1.23 6.31
N LEU A 24 0.54 0.96 5.11
CA LEU A 24 -0.39 -0.16 4.86
C LEU A 24 0.27 -1.52 5.14
N LYS A 25 1.54 -1.70 4.75
CA LYS A 25 2.29 -2.92 5.06
C LYS A 25 2.44 -3.12 6.57
N LYS A 26 2.80 -2.05 7.30
CA LYS A 26 2.91 -2.09 8.76
C LYS A 26 1.57 -2.39 9.44
N GLN A 27 0.47 -1.83 8.92
CA GLN A 27 -0.87 -2.13 9.42
C GLN A 27 -1.25 -3.59 9.18
N ALA A 28 -0.93 -4.15 8.01
CA ALA A 28 -1.15 -5.56 7.73
C ALA A 28 -0.36 -6.48 8.67
N GLU A 29 0.89 -6.14 8.98
CA GLU A 29 1.70 -6.90 9.95
C GLU A 29 1.12 -6.86 11.36
N ASN A 30 0.58 -5.71 11.79
CA ASN A 30 -0.09 -5.58 13.07
C ASN A 30 -1.36 -6.44 13.14
N ASN A 31 -2.18 -6.43 12.09
CA ASN A 31 -3.39 -7.25 12.04
C ASN A 31 -3.06 -8.75 12.05
N VAL A 32 -1.97 -9.19 11.40
CA VAL A 32 -1.50 -10.59 11.51
C VAL A 32 -1.15 -10.95 12.96
N LYS A 33 -0.43 -10.07 13.67
CA LYS A 33 -0.09 -10.29 15.08
C LYS A 33 -1.34 -10.32 15.97
N ALA A 34 -2.30 -9.44 15.71
CA ALA A 34 -3.58 -9.43 16.42
C ALA A 34 -4.35 -10.74 16.17
N ALA A 35 -4.39 -11.21 14.92
CA ALA A 35 -5.00 -12.48 14.56
C ALA A 35 -4.36 -13.67 15.29
N GLU A 36 -3.03 -13.73 15.33
CA GLU A 36 -2.30 -14.77 16.07
C GLU A 36 -2.62 -14.74 17.57
N TYR A 37 -2.72 -13.54 18.15
CA TYR A 37 -3.14 -13.36 19.53
C TYR A 37 -4.56 -13.90 19.76
N TYR A 38 -5.54 -13.47 18.97
CA TYR A 38 -6.93 -13.93 19.11
C TYR A 38 -7.08 -15.44 18.91
N LYS A 39 -6.34 -16.00 17.96
CA LYS A 39 -6.27 -17.45 17.77
C LYS A 39 -5.72 -18.17 19.00
N SER A 40 -4.67 -17.61 19.62
CA SER A 40 -4.04 -18.21 20.80
C SER A 40 -4.94 -18.20 22.05
N ILE A 41 -5.84 -17.22 22.17
CA ILE A 41 -6.80 -17.12 23.28
C ILE A 41 -8.15 -17.81 22.98
N GLY A 42 -8.22 -18.59 21.90
CA GLY A 42 -9.41 -19.36 21.56
C GLY A 42 -10.53 -18.56 20.89
N GLN A 43 -10.21 -17.41 20.28
CA GLN A 43 -11.13 -16.57 19.52
C GLN A 43 -10.82 -16.63 18.01
N PRO A 44 -11.02 -17.78 17.35
CA PRO A 44 -10.64 -17.95 15.94
C PRO A 44 -11.46 -17.08 14.97
N GLN A 45 -12.71 -16.72 15.32
CA GLN A 45 -13.54 -15.85 14.49
C GLN A 45 -12.96 -14.44 14.38
N VAL A 46 -12.50 -13.88 15.50
CA VAL A 46 -11.84 -12.56 15.52
C VAL A 46 -10.50 -12.62 14.78
N ALA A 47 -9.77 -13.73 14.93
CA ALA A 47 -8.54 -13.94 14.17
C ALA A 47 -8.76 -13.94 12.65
N GLU A 48 -9.85 -14.55 12.17
CA GLU A 48 -10.19 -14.57 10.76
C GLU A 48 -10.49 -13.17 10.20
N GLU A 49 -11.22 -12.35 10.97
CA GLU A 49 -11.48 -10.95 10.61
C GLU A 49 -10.19 -10.13 10.51
N GLU A 50 -9.29 -10.29 11.47
CA GLU A 50 -7.97 -9.62 11.47
C GLU A 50 -7.10 -10.07 10.29
N TYR A 51 -7.09 -11.36 9.95
CA TYR A 51 -6.40 -11.85 8.75
C TYR A 51 -6.99 -11.26 7.46
N LYS A 52 -8.32 -11.13 7.38
CA LYS A 52 -8.99 -10.52 6.23
C LYS A 52 -8.60 -9.06 6.07
N GLU A 53 -8.56 -8.29 7.17
CA GLU A 53 -8.15 -6.89 7.12
C GLU A 53 -6.65 -6.76 6.78
N ALA A 54 -5.80 -7.68 7.27
CA ALA A 54 -4.39 -7.74 6.89
C ALA A 54 -4.21 -7.94 5.38
N ASN A 55 -4.99 -8.86 4.77
CA ASN A 55 -4.94 -9.10 3.33
C ASN A 55 -5.43 -7.88 2.54
N LYS A 56 -6.53 -7.26 2.96
CA LYS A 56 -7.05 -6.03 2.34
C LYS A 56 -6.02 -4.89 2.34
N ASN A 57 -5.27 -4.74 3.44
CA ASN A 57 -4.20 -3.73 3.54
C ASN A 57 -3.01 -4.06 2.61
N ARG A 58 -2.65 -5.34 2.45
CA ARG A 58 -1.63 -5.78 1.49
C ARG A 58 -2.05 -5.52 0.04
N ASP A 59 -3.29 -5.85 -0.30
CA ASP A 59 -3.85 -5.65 -1.63
C ASP A 59 -3.90 -4.16 -1.98
N SER A 60 -4.34 -3.33 -1.02
CA SER A 60 -4.35 -1.88 -1.17
C SER A 60 -2.94 -1.30 -1.36
N ALA A 61 -1.95 -1.80 -0.61
CA ALA A 61 -0.55 -1.41 -0.78
C ALA A 61 -0.01 -1.78 -2.17
N SER A 62 -0.39 -2.95 -2.70
CA SER A 62 -0.01 -3.42 -4.02
C SER A 62 -0.71 -2.65 -5.15
N GLN A 63 -1.97 -2.25 -4.96
CA GLN A 63 -2.66 -1.42 -5.95
C GLN A 63 -2.04 -0.02 -6.03
N LEU A 64 -1.70 0.58 -4.88
CA LEU A 64 -1.01 1.86 -4.84
C LEU A 64 0.35 1.79 -5.53
N SER A 65 1.13 0.73 -5.32
CA SER A 65 2.41 0.58 -6.03
C SER A 65 2.21 0.45 -7.54
N SER A 66 1.21 -0.30 -8.00
CA SER A 66 0.89 -0.42 -9.43
C SER A 66 0.52 0.92 -10.05
N ILE A 67 -0.36 1.70 -9.39
CA ILE A 67 -0.78 3.03 -9.87
C ILE A 67 0.43 3.97 -9.98
N LEU A 68 1.34 3.94 -9.01
CA LEU A 68 2.56 4.75 -9.04
C LEU A 68 3.50 4.34 -10.17
N VAL A 69 3.65 3.04 -10.43
CA VAL A 69 4.45 2.50 -11.54
C VAL A 69 3.86 2.90 -12.89
N ASP A 70 2.53 2.78 -13.05
CA ASP A 70 1.84 3.17 -14.28
C ASP A 70 1.97 4.67 -14.54
N LEU A 71 1.81 5.49 -13.50
CA LEU A 71 2.00 6.93 -13.59
C LEU A 71 3.45 7.30 -13.96
N PHE A 72 4.43 6.57 -13.42
CA PHE A 72 5.84 6.74 -13.75
C PHE A 72 6.15 6.33 -15.21
N ASN A 73 5.58 5.22 -15.68
CA ASN A 73 5.74 4.75 -17.07
C ASN A 73 5.12 5.72 -18.09
N LEU A 74 3.94 6.26 -17.77
CA LEU A 74 3.28 7.30 -18.55
C LEU A 74 4.12 8.57 -18.63
N PHE A 75 4.82 8.92 -17.55
CA PHE A 75 5.66 10.12 -17.50
C PHE A 75 7.03 9.95 -18.18
N THR A 76 7.60 8.76 -18.13
CA THR A 76 8.92 8.46 -18.72
C THR A 76 8.85 8.11 -20.22
N GLY A 77 7.68 8.20 -20.84
CA GLY A 77 7.50 7.93 -22.28
C GLY A 77 7.74 6.46 -22.65
N LYS A 78 7.66 5.55 -21.67
CA LYS A 78 7.73 4.10 -21.88
C LYS A 78 6.36 3.47 -22.14
N GLY A 79 5.36 4.30 -22.46
CA GLY A 79 4.12 3.86 -23.11
C GLY A 79 4.37 3.72 -24.60
N LYS A 80 3.96 2.59 -25.19
CA LYS A 80 3.80 2.46 -26.64
C LYS A 80 2.97 3.59 -27.21
#